data_AF-A0A0K1NKA0-F1
#
_entry.id   AF-A0A0K1NKA0-F1
#
_cell.length_a   1.000
_cell.length_b   1.000
_cell.length_c   1.000
_cell.angle_alpha   90.00
_cell.angle_beta   90.00
_cell.angle_gamma   90.00
#
_symmetry.space_group_name_H-M   'P 1'
#
loop_
_entity.id
_entity.type
_entity.pdbx_description
1 polymer ?
#
loop_
_entity_poly.entity_id
_entity_poly.type
_entity_poly.pdbx_seq_one_letter_code
_entity_poly.pdbx_strand_id
1 'polypeptide(L)'
;MKKLFTLVIVSFLSALAVQAQTLKVTKTDGSVVTYNVTDISQIEFLPATTPPGPTVLHEFTGYLTVTTRMFTNMYFGEAAKIKVIKDGDQYIANFSDVQWGTGSFNITLKGKEISGSGKIKVVNPNAGVEPKEYDATMSGSMRDITINIPSLMGGTVVNWHYGPAPAIVKIPGTYSGKNQLKVGGSFGPFTSATVDYNIAANEDGTINVIVSEEKYTGVTMMGNLTLGTYTVKNLAYDEATHSFVRDYSNDGIKVHLKSEGGMMAVDKDYPFQATSKMVVTLGENGAITVTNNYSLKGMPLPLSAVFTGSVSK
;
A
#
# COMPACT_ATOMS: atom_id res chain seq x y z
N MET A 1 -38.51 25.25 -1.20
CA MET A 1 -39.40 26.38 -0.82
C MET A 1 -40.38 25.90 0.25
N LYS A 2 -40.28 26.40 1.49
CA LYS A 2 -41.24 26.08 2.55
C LYS A 2 -42.56 26.80 2.25
N LYS A 3 -43.63 26.07 1.92
CA LYS A 3 -44.96 26.66 1.75
C LYS A 3 -45.61 26.81 3.12
N LEU A 4 -45.77 28.04 3.58
CA LEU A 4 -46.58 28.37 4.75
C LEU A 4 -48.05 28.27 4.33
N PHE A 5 -48.79 27.32 4.92
CA PHE A 5 -50.25 27.28 4.79
C PHE A 5 -50.84 28.11 5.92
N THR A 6 -51.33 29.30 5.60
CA THR A 6 -52.14 30.10 6.52
C THR A 6 -53.53 29.49 6.61
N LEU A 7 -53.87 28.89 7.74
CA LEU A 7 -55.20 28.36 8.01
C LEU A 7 -56.10 29.53 8.47
N VAL A 8 -57.01 29.99 7.62
CA VAL A 8 -58.05 30.96 8.00
C VAL A 8 -59.15 30.19 8.70
N ILE A 9 -59.16 30.21 10.04
CA ILE A 9 -60.28 29.71 10.84
C ILE A 9 -61.37 30.78 10.78
N VAL A 10 -62.38 30.57 9.93
CA VAL A 10 -63.62 31.34 9.99
C VAL A 10 -64.44 30.76 11.15
N SER A 11 -64.38 31.39 12.31
CA SER A 11 -65.26 31.08 13.44
C SER A 11 -66.69 31.53 13.12
N PHE A 12 -67.54 30.63 12.62
CA PHE A 12 -68.98 30.83 12.60
C PHE A 12 -69.59 30.36 13.92
N LEU A 13 -69.62 31.27 14.90
CA LEU A 13 -70.52 31.18 16.04
C LEU A 13 -71.80 31.96 15.71
N SER A 14 -72.76 31.28 15.09
CA SER A 14 -74.17 31.61 15.25
C SER A 14 -74.98 30.35 15.00
N ALA A 15 -75.72 29.95 16.03
CA ALA A 15 -76.72 28.89 15.95
C ALA A 15 -77.72 29.25 14.84
N LEU A 16 -77.87 28.38 13.84
CA LEU A 16 -79.09 28.04 13.09
C LEU A 16 -78.70 27.21 11.85
N ALA A 17 -79.31 26.03 11.71
CA ALA A 17 -79.16 25.03 10.65
C ALA A 17 -77.77 24.35 10.54
N VAL A 18 -77.69 23.10 11.02
CA VAL A 18 -76.61 22.16 10.65
C VAL A 18 -76.80 21.79 9.17
N GLN A 19 -76.30 22.64 8.28
CA GLN A 19 -76.15 22.28 6.88
C GLN A 19 -74.94 21.35 6.77
N ALA A 20 -75.08 20.21 6.08
CA ALA A 20 -73.99 19.25 5.92
C ALA A 20 -72.75 19.94 5.32
N GLN A 21 -71.64 19.95 6.05
CA GLN A 21 -70.39 20.55 5.61
C GLN A 21 -69.48 19.48 5.01
N THR A 22 -68.73 19.82 3.97
CA THR A 22 -67.78 18.92 3.31
C THR A 22 -66.37 19.51 3.30
N LEU A 23 -65.35 18.70 3.59
CA LEU A 23 -63.95 19.04 3.38
C LEU A 23 -63.57 18.75 1.92
N LYS A 24 -63.12 19.78 1.19
CA LYS A 24 -62.60 19.65 -0.19
C LYS A 24 -61.09 19.78 -0.19
N VAL A 25 -60.39 18.73 -0.65
CA VAL A 25 -58.93 18.70 -0.83
C VAL A 25 -58.63 18.70 -2.33
N THR A 26 -58.02 19.78 -2.82
CA THR A 26 -57.56 19.86 -4.21
C THR A 26 -56.08 19.51 -4.27
N LYS A 27 -55.74 18.47 -5.04
CA LYS A 27 -54.36 18.04 -5.26
C LYS A 27 -53.67 18.92 -6.31
N THR A 28 -52.34 18.89 -6.35
CA THR A 28 -51.53 19.66 -7.31
C THR A 28 -51.72 19.25 -8.76
N ASP A 29 -52.22 18.04 -9.00
CA ASP A 29 -52.61 17.54 -10.34
C ASP A 29 -54.01 18.00 -10.77
N GLY A 30 -54.70 18.82 -9.96
CA GLY A 30 -56.04 19.32 -10.23
C GLY A 30 -57.16 18.36 -9.83
N SER A 31 -56.85 17.14 -9.40
CA SER A 31 -57.86 16.22 -8.87
C SER A 31 -58.39 16.70 -7.52
N VAL A 32 -59.67 16.43 -7.27
CA VAL A 32 -60.38 16.88 -6.07
C VAL A 32 -60.88 15.66 -5.30
N VAL A 33 -60.62 15.64 -4.00
CA VAL A 33 -61.19 14.67 -3.06
C VAL A 33 -62.09 15.41 -2.07
N THR A 34 -63.31 14.92 -1.87
CA THR A 34 -64.30 15.54 -0.98
C THR A 34 -64.73 14.54 0.09
N TYR A 35 -64.79 15.00 1.34
CA TYR A 35 -65.20 14.20 2.50
C TYR A 35 -66.38 14.89 3.20
N ASN A 36 -67.40 14.15 3.65
CA ASN A 36 -68.38 14.71 4.58
C ASN A 36 -67.70 14.90 5.94
N VAL A 37 -67.94 16.05 6.58
CA VAL A 37 -67.29 16.36 7.87
C VAL A 37 -67.73 15.40 8.98
N THR A 38 -68.93 14.81 8.89
CA THR A 38 -69.41 13.78 9.83
C THR A 38 -68.60 12.50 9.81
N ASP A 39 -67.88 12.24 8.73
CA ASP A 39 -67.16 10.98 8.51
C ASP A 39 -65.67 11.10 8.95
N ILE A 40 -65.25 12.28 9.43
CA ILE A 40 -63.86 12.58 9.79
C ILE A 40 -63.70 12.50 11.31
N SER A 41 -62.97 11.50 11.79
CA SER A 41 -62.55 11.44 13.20
C SER A 41 -61.26 12.21 13.49
N GLN A 42 -60.33 12.27 12.52
CA GLN A 42 -59.03 12.90 12.66
C GLN A 42 -58.39 13.23 11.30
N ILE A 43 -57.55 14.27 11.22
CA ILE A 43 -56.72 14.60 10.05
C ILE A 43 -55.26 14.71 10.52
N GLU A 44 -54.38 13.90 9.94
CA GLU A 44 -52.93 13.91 10.22
C GLU A 44 -52.11 14.15 8.96
N PHE A 45 -51.02 14.90 9.08
CA PHE A 45 -50.03 15.12 8.01
C PHE A 45 -48.75 14.36 8.35
N LEU A 46 -48.49 13.26 7.64
CA LEU A 46 -47.28 12.47 7.81
C LEU A 46 -46.13 13.02 6.96
N PRO A 47 -44.87 13.03 7.46
CA PRO A 47 -43.71 13.41 6.66
C PRO A 47 -43.50 12.41 5.51
N ALA A 48 -43.02 12.89 4.36
CA ALA A 48 -42.62 12.02 3.26
C ALA A 48 -41.50 11.08 3.74
N THR A 49 -41.64 9.78 3.49
CA THR A 49 -40.57 8.81 3.77
C THR A 49 -39.34 9.21 2.97
N THR A 50 -38.31 9.71 3.65
CA THR A 50 -37.01 9.97 3.03
C THR A 50 -36.44 8.61 2.60
N PRO A 51 -35.97 8.42 1.36
CA PRO A 51 -35.25 7.20 0.99
C PRO A 51 -34.15 6.95 2.02
N PRO A 52 -33.93 5.71 2.48
CA PRO A 52 -32.84 5.43 3.40
C PRO A 52 -31.54 5.94 2.76
N GLY A 53 -30.79 6.75 3.50
CA GLY A 53 -29.52 7.30 3.04
C GLY A 53 -28.49 6.21 2.74
N PRO A 54 -27.34 6.58 2.17
CA PRO A 54 -26.31 5.62 1.78
C PRO A 54 -25.94 4.71 2.96
N THR A 55 -26.07 3.40 2.76
CA THR A 55 -25.80 2.39 3.79
C THR A 55 -24.43 1.79 3.55
N VAL A 56 -23.54 1.85 4.54
CA VAL A 56 -22.25 1.16 4.50
C VAL A 56 -22.50 -0.33 4.64
N LEU A 57 -22.10 -1.10 3.63
CA LEU A 57 -22.21 -2.55 3.66
C LEU A 57 -20.97 -3.18 4.30
N HIS A 58 -19.79 -2.74 3.84
CA HIS A 58 -18.51 -3.28 4.29
C HIS A 58 -17.41 -2.22 4.26
N GLU A 59 -16.42 -2.38 5.14
CA GLU A 59 -15.16 -1.63 5.14
C GLU A 59 -14.03 -2.65 5.34
N PHE A 60 -13.08 -2.65 4.42
CA PHE A 60 -11.94 -3.56 4.43
C PHE A 60 -10.64 -2.78 4.46
N THR A 61 -9.66 -3.28 5.21
CA THR A 61 -8.30 -2.77 5.24
C THR A 61 -7.39 -3.75 4.50
N GLY A 62 -6.43 -3.19 3.78
CA GLY A 62 -5.50 -3.95 2.97
C GLY A 62 -4.24 -3.15 2.67
N TYR A 63 -3.35 -3.76 1.89
CA TYR A 63 -2.10 -3.14 1.49
C TYR A 63 -2.08 -2.73 0.03
N LEU A 64 -1.18 -1.80 -0.29
CA LEU A 64 -1.01 -1.28 -1.65
C LEU A 64 0.31 -1.70 -2.28
N THR A 65 0.22 -2.10 -3.54
CA THR A 65 1.33 -2.01 -4.48
C THR A 65 0.94 -1.09 -5.63
N VAL A 66 1.87 -0.30 -6.14
CA VAL A 66 1.60 0.65 -7.23
C VAL A 66 2.63 0.51 -8.33
N THR A 67 2.12 0.51 -9.55
CA THR A 67 2.91 0.51 -10.78
C THR A 67 2.70 1.83 -11.51
N THR A 68 3.79 2.44 -11.95
CA THR A 68 3.84 3.62 -12.81
C THR A 68 4.82 3.36 -13.94
N ARG A 69 5.06 4.34 -14.82
CA ARG A 69 6.17 4.25 -15.78
C ARG A 69 7.56 4.24 -15.12
N MET A 70 7.68 4.70 -13.88
CA MET A 70 8.97 4.87 -13.20
C MET A 70 9.34 3.68 -12.30
N PHE A 71 8.34 2.96 -11.78
CA PHE A 71 8.53 1.82 -10.90
C PHE A 71 7.38 0.84 -11.04
N THR A 72 7.64 -0.44 -10.76
CA THR A 72 6.66 -1.53 -10.88
C THR A 72 6.44 -2.19 -9.53
N ASN A 73 5.17 -2.45 -9.18
CA ASN A 73 4.73 -3.15 -7.97
C ASN A 73 5.39 -2.67 -6.67
N MET A 74 5.60 -1.36 -6.55
CA MET A 74 6.22 -0.77 -5.36
C MET A 74 5.22 -0.74 -4.22
N TYR A 75 5.63 -1.17 -3.03
CA TYR A 75 4.77 -1.24 -1.84
C TYR A 75 4.60 0.12 -1.14
N PHE A 76 3.38 0.43 -0.71
CA PHE A 76 3.02 1.73 -0.10
C PHE A 76 2.31 1.65 1.26
N GLY A 77 2.31 0.49 1.91
CA GLY A 77 1.77 0.33 3.26
C GLY A 77 0.47 -0.47 3.35
N GLU A 78 -0.02 -0.66 4.58
CA GLU A 78 -1.15 -1.54 4.93
C GLU A 78 -2.39 -0.78 5.45
N ALA A 79 -2.40 0.55 5.31
CA ALA A 79 -3.46 1.40 5.85
C ALA A 79 -4.58 1.70 4.84
N ALA A 80 -4.48 1.19 3.61
CA ALA A 80 -5.42 1.50 2.55
C ALA A 80 -6.74 0.77 2.74
N LYS A 81 -7.84 1.45 2.44
CA LYS A 81 -9.19 0.95 2.68
C LYS A 81 -10.05 0.95 1.44
N ILE A 82 -10.94 -0.03 1.38
CA ILE A 82 -12.07 -0.09 0.46
C ILE A 82 -13.35 -0.17 1.27
N LYS A 83 -14.23 0.81 1.07
CA LYS A 83 -15.55 0.90 1.72
C LYS A 83 -16.64 0.77 0.67
N VAL A 84 -17.48 -0.25 0.80
CA VAL A 84 -18.60 -0.50 -0.11
C VAL A 84 -19.88 0.06 0.51
N ILE A 85 -20.55 0.92 -0.25
CA ILE A 85 -21.78 1.60 0.14
C ILE A 85 -22.88 1.22 -0.87
N LYS A 86 -24.10 1.09 -0.38
CA LYS A 86 -25.30 1.02 -1.20
C LYS A 86 -26.08 2.32 -1.08
N ASP A 87 -26.28 3.01 -2.19
CA ASP A 87 -27.05 4.24 -2.29
C ASP A 87 -28.22 4.00 -3.26
N GLY A 88 -29.42 3.81 -2.72
CA GLY A 88 -30.56 3.27 -3.47
C GLY A 88 -30.24 1.89 -4.07
N ASP A 89 -30.33 1.76 -5.38
CA ASP A 89 -29.99 0.53 -6.12
C ASP A 89 -28.53 0.48 -6.61
N GLN A 90 -27.77 1.56 -6.39
CA GLN A 90 -26.40 1.67 -6.85
C GLN A 90 -25.40 1.24 -5.77
N TYR A 91 -24.37 0.50 -6.19
CA TYR A 91 -23.22 0.19 -5.35
C TYR A 91 -22.08 1.16 -5.65
N ILE A 92 -21.46 1.68 -4.59
CA ILE A 92 -20.33 2.60 -4.66
C ILE A 92 -19.17 2.01 -3.86
N ALA A 93 -17.97 1.95 -4.45
CA ALA A 93 -16.73 1.69 -3.72
C ALA A 93 -16.01 3.01 -3.46
N ASN A 94 -15.69 3.27 -2.20
CA ASN A 94 -14.82 4.35 -1.78
C ASN A 94 -13.44 3.79 -1.41
N PHE A 95 -12.42 4.26 -2.11
CA PHE A 95 -11.03 3.99 -1.82
C PHE A 95 -10.45 5.12 -0.94
N SER A 96 -9.60 4.78 0.02
CA SER A 96 -8.83 5.77 0.77
C SER A 96 -7.46 5.25 1.17
N ASP A 97 -6.44 6.06 0.94
CA ASP A 97 -5.07 5.87 1.38
C ASP A 97 -4.43 7.23 1.70
N VAL A 98 -3.44 7.24 2.60
CA VAL A 98 -2.77 8.48 3.03
C VAL A 98 -1.93 9.09 1.89
N GLN A 99 -1.32 8.26 1.06
CA GLN A 99 -0.42 8.70 0.00
C GLN A 99 -1.09 8.71 -1.37
N TRP A 100 -1.88 7.69 -1.66
CA TRP A 100 -2.58 7.51 -2.93
C TRP A 100 -4.01 8.07 -2.92
N GLY A 101 -4.37 8.79 -1.86
CA GLY A 101 -5.52 9.68 -1.81
C GLY A 101 -6.86 8.95 -1.71
N THR A 102 -7.92 9.58 -2.20
CA THR A 102 -9.30 9.09 -2.02
C THR A 102 -10.03 9.01 -3.35
N GLY A 103 -10.81 7.95 -3.54
CA GLY A 103 -11.57 7.76 -4.78
C GLY A 103 -12.98 7.25 -4.52
N SER A 104 -13.88 7.54 -5.44
CA SER A 104 -15.26 7.05 -5.41
C SER A 104 -15.63 6.51 -6.77
N PHE A 105 -16.14 5.28 -6.78
CA PHE A 105 -16.38 4.48 -7.98
C PHE A 105 -17.80 3.94 -7.96
N ASN A 106 -18.52 4.15 -9.05
CA ASN A 106 -19.77 3.46 -9.31
C ASN A 106 -19.43 2.05 -9.78
N ILE A 107 -19.82 1.05 -9.00
CA ILE A 107 -19.40 -0.35 -9.21
C ILE A 107 -20.58 -1.26 -9.54
N THR A 108 -20.26 -2.30 -10.28
CA THR A 108 -21.07 -3.49 -10.49
C THR A 108 -20.39 -4.66 -9.80
N LEU A 109 -21.17 -5.45 -9.08
CA LEU A 109 -20.71 -6.67 -8.41
C LEU A 109 -21.26 -7.87 -9.17
N LYS A 110 -20.38 -8.75 -9.66
CA LYS A 110 -20.76 -9.99 -10.35
C LYS A 110 -20.05 -11.16 -9.70
N GLY A 111 -20.78 -11.90 -8.85
CA GLY A 111 -20.18 -12.98 -8.06
C GLY A 111 -19.09 -12.44 -7.13
N LYS A 112 -17.84 -12.85 -7.36
CA LYS A 112 -16.66 -12.40 -6.59
C LYS A 112 -15.88 -11.27 -7.26
N GLU A 113 -16.35 -10.81 -8.42
CA GLU A 113 -15.70 -9.78 -9.21
C GLU A 113 -16.34 -8.42 -8.99
N ILE A 114 -15.50 -7.39 -9.04
CA ILE A 114 -15.87 -5.98 -8.98
C ILE A 114 -15.43 -5.31 -10.28
N SER A 115 -16.26 -4.41 -10.81
CA SER A 115 -15.90 -3.57 -11.94
C SER A 115 -16.61 -2.23 -11.85
N GLY A 116 -15.99 -1.14 -12.24
CA GLY A 116 -16.60 0.18 -12.17
C GLY A 116 -15.74 1.30 -12.70
N SER A 117 -16.32 2.50 -12.72
CA SER A 117 -15.64 3.74 -13.11
C SER A 117 -15.94 4.83 -12.11
N GLY A 118 -15.01 5.75 -11.95
CA GLY A 118 -15.13 6.81 -10.98
C GLY A 118 -14.01 7.81 -11.08
N LYS A 119 -13.82 8.53 -9.98
CA LYS A 119 -12.78 9.54 -9.87
C LYS A 119 -11.95 9.29 -8.62
N ILE A 120 -10.67 9.62 -8.73
CA ILE A 120 -9.72 9.55 -7.62
C ILE A 120 -8.97 10.88 -7.49
N LYS A 121 -8.83 11.36 -6.26
CA LYS A 121 -8.07 12.54 -5.90
C LYS A 121 -6.74 12.09 -5.31
N VAL A 122 -5.66 12.37 -6.04
CA VAL A 122 -4.28 12.02 -5.63
C VAL A 122 -3.45 13.29 -5.60
N VAL A 123 -2.65 13.47 -4.55
CA VAL A 123 -1.64 14.54 -4.53
C VAL A 123 -0.57 14.16 -5.55
N ASN A 124 -0.41 14.98 -6.59
CA ASN A 124 0.72 14.83 -7.48
C ASN A 124 1.90 15.59 -6.85
N PRO A 125 2.97 14.90 -6.41
CA PRO A 125 4.10 15.56 -5.75
C PRO A 125 4.78 16.62 -6.64
N ASN A 126 4.57 16.55 -7.96
CA ASN A 126 5.14 17.48 -8.93
C ASN A 126 4.22 18.66 -9.30
N ALA A 127 2.97 18.73 -8.83
CA ALA A 127 1.96 19.68 -9.34
C ALA A 127 1.46 20.73 -8.32
N GLY A 128 2.13 20.87 -7.17
CA GLY A 128 1.65 21.72 -6.08
C GLY A 128 0.64 21.00 -5.18
N VAL A 129 0.60 21.43 -3.93
CA VAL A 129 0.16 20.67 -2.73
C VAL A 129 -1.30 20.17 -2.75
N GLU A 130 -2.13 20.62 -3.69
CA GLU A 130 -3.55 20.22 -3.74
C GLU A 130 -3.77 18.88 -4.46
N PRO A 131 -4.60 17.97 -3.90
CA PRO A 131 -5.01 16.74 -4.57
C PRO A 131 -5.70 17.06 -5.90
N LYS A 132 -5.18 16.53 -7.01
CA LYS A 132 -5.82 16.62 -8.31
C LYS A 132 -6.74 15.44 -8.53
N GLU A 133 -7.88 15.69 -9.16
CA GLU A 133 -8.85 14.66 -9.53
C GLU A 133 -8.52 14.06 -10.89
N TYR A 134 -8.63 12.72 -10.98
CA TYR A 134 -8.38 11.94 -12.17
C TYR A 134 -9.53 10.97 -12.41
N ASP A 135 -9.87 10.72 -13.67
CA ASP A 135 -10.73 9.61 -14.05
C ASP A 135 -9.99 8.29 -13.85
N ALA A 136 -10.70 7.31 -13.28
CA ALA A 136 -10.14 6.01 -12.97
C ALA A 136 -11.18 4.90 -13.12
N THR A 137 -10.70 3.69 -13.37
CA THR A 137 -11.53 2.47 -13.36
C THR A 137 -11.11 1.56 -12.21
N MET A 138 -12.08 0.81 -11.68
CA MET A 138 -11.87 -0.21 -10.65
C MET A 138 -12.22 -1.56 -11.25
N SER A 139 -11.40 -2.58 -11.03
CA SER A 139 -11.65 -3.94 -11.52
C SER A 139 -10.96 -4.98 -10.65
N GLY A 140 -11.32 -6.25 -10.78
CA GLY A 140 -10.61 -7.36 -10.14
C GLY A 140 -11.52 -8.19 -9.24
N SER A 141 -10.91 -8.86 -8.27
CA SER A 141 -11.64 -9.63 -7.25
C SER A 141 -11.89 -8.77 -6.01
N MET A 142 -12.88 -9.13 -5.20
CA MET A 142 -13.12 -8.44 -3.91
C MET A 142 -11.94 -8.51 -2.92
N ARG A 143 -10.95 -9.36 -3.15
CA ARG A 143 -9.72 -9.46 -2.34
C ARG A 143 -8.50 -8.85 -3.01
N ASP A 144 -8.57 -8.58 -4.31
CA ASP A 144 -7.48 -8.07 -5.14
C ASP A 144 -8.07 -7.10 -6.18
N ILE A 145 -8.05 -5.81 -5.84
CA ILE A 145 -8.68 -4.75 -6.60
C ILE A 145 -7.61 -3.92 -7.29
N THR A 146 -7.77 -3.74 -8.60
CA THR A 146 -6.95 -2.85 -9.42
C THR A 146 -7.70 -1.57 -9.71
N ILE A 147 -7.09 -0.43 -9.39
CA ILE A 147 -7.53 0.92 -9.76
C ILE A 147 -6.58 1.45 -10.83
N ASN A 148 -7.09 1.64 -12.04
CA ASN A 148 -6.32 2.16 -13.16
C ASN A 148 -6.56 3.67 -13.35
N ILE A 149 -5.49 4.45 -13.40
CA ILE A 149 -5.49 5.91 -13.50
C ILE A 149 -4.62 6.31 -14.72
N PRO A 150 -5.18 6.29 -15.95
CA PRO A 150 -4.39 6.39 -17.17
C PRO A 150 -3.63 7.71 -17.34
N SER A 151 -4.20 8.82 -16.85
CA SER A 151 -3.65 10.17 -17.03
C SER A 151 -2.67 10.59 -15.93
N LEU A 152 -2.47 9.77 -14.90
CA LEU A 152 -1.51 10.03 -13.82
C LEU A 152 -0.16 9.36 -14.13
N MET A 153 0.93 10.13 -14.15
CA MET A 153 2.32 9.65 -14.33
C MET A 153 2.54 8.75 -15.56
N GLY A 154 1.79 9.01 -16.65
CA GLY A 154 1.88 8.23 -17.88
C GLY A 154 1.18 6.85 -17.83
N GLY A 155 0.35 6.64 -16.82
CA GLY A 155 -0.37 5.39 -16.56
C GLY A 155 0.01 4.85 -15.19
N THR A 156 -0.88 5.02 -14.22
CA THR A 156 -0.70 4.52 -12.85
C THR A 156 -1.71 3.42 -12.57
N VAL A 157 -1.25 2.32 -11.97
CA VAL A 157 -2.07 1.19 -11.55
C VAL A 157 -1.85 0.98 -10.06
N VAL A 158 -2.89 1.24 -9.27
CA VAL A 158 -2.90 0.99 -7.82
C VAL A 158 -3.58 -0.35 -7.57
N ASN A 159 -2.83 -1.30 -7.02
CA ASN A 159 -3.36 -2.60 -6.63
C ASN A 159 -3.56 -2.63 -5.12
N TRP A 160 -4.80 -2.83 -4.70
CA TRP A 160 -5.19 -3.04 -3.32
C TRP A 160 -5.42 -4.52 -3.06
N HIS A 161 -4.82 -5.03 -2.00
CA HIS A 161 -4.89 -6.43 -1.60
C HIS A 161 -5.44 -6.55 -0.19
N TYR A 162 -6.45 -7.39 0.01
CA TYR A 162 -7.08 -7.58 1.30
C TYR A 162 -6.16 -8.28 2.31
N GLY A 163 -6.06 -7.71 3.51
CA GLY A 163 -5.31 -8.29 4.64
C GLY A 163 -3.88 -7.74 4.79
N PRO A 164 -3.06 -8.35 5.65
CA PRO A 164 -1.68 -7.92 5.88
C PRO A 164 -0.79 -8.23 4.66
N ALA A 165 0.22 -7.39 4.42
CA ALA A 165 1.18 -7.62 3.36
C ALA A 165 2.17 -8.74 3.73
N PRO A 166 2.47 -9.67 2.80
CA PRO A 166 3.52 -10.66 3.00
C PRO A 166 4.89 -9.99 3.04
N ALA A 167 5.88 -10.63 3.67
CA ALA A 167 7.23 -10.05 3.83
C ALA A 167 7.89 -9.72 2.48
N ILE A 168 7.64 -10.52 1.45
CA ILE A 168 8.24 -10.40 0.12
C ILE A 168 7.90 -9.08 -0.59
N VAL A 169 6.75 -8.46 -0.33
CA VAL A 169 6.40 -7.19 -0.97
C VAL A 169 6.97 -5.99 -0.22
N LYS A 170 7.38 -6.16 1.05
CA LYS A 170 7.87 -5.08 1.92
C LYS A 170 9.37 -4.80 1.77
N ILE A 171 10.12 -5.80 1.30
CA ILE A 171 11.59 -5.80 1.31
C ILE A 171 12.30 -5.30 0.04
N PRO A 172 11.69 -5.26 -1.16
CA PRO A 172 12.40 -4.77 -2.34
C PRO A 172 12.74 -3.28 -2.20
N GLY A 173 13.96 -2.91 -2.60
CA GLY A 173 14.42 -1.53 -2.57
C GLY A 173 15.94 -1.41 -2.52
N THR A 174 16.40 -0.17 -2.67
CA THR A 174 17.80 0.21 -2.45
C THR A 174 17.96 0.71 -1.02
N TYR A 175 18.87 0.11 -0.26
CA TYR A 175 19.14 0.45 1.12
C TYR A 175 20.54 1.04 1.23
N SER A 176 20.63 2.27 1.74
CA SER A 176 21.92 2.91 1.99
C SER A 176 22.24 2.85 3.48
N GLY A 177 23.48 2.52 3.82
CA GLY A 177 23.85 2.33 5.22
C GLY A 177 25.31 2.01 5.44
N LYS A 178 25.57 1.45 6.62
CA LYS A 178 26.90 1.09 7.10
C LYS A 178 27.08 -0.42 7.03
N ASN A 179 28.24 -0.88 6.57
CA ASN A 179 28.63 -2.27 6.71
C ASN A 179 29.81 -2.42 7.69
N GLN A 180 29.72 -3.39 8.58
CA GLN A 180 30.75 -3.72 9.56
C GLN A 180 31.35 -5.09 9.28
N LEU A 181 32.63 -5.12 8.94
CA LEU A 181 33.38 -6.33 8.61
C LEU A 181 34.26 -6.78 9.79
N LYS A 182 34.19 -8.06 10.13
CA LYS A 182 35.11 -8.75 11.04
C LYS A 182 35.90 -9.82 10.28
N VAL A 183 37.17 -9.95 10.61
CA VAL A 183 38.10 -10.95 10.05
C VAL A 183 38.49 -11.93 11.14
N GLY A 184 38.32 -13.24 10.89
CA GLY A 184 38.68 -14.31 11.84
C GLY A 184 37.94 -14.25 13.17
N GLY A 185 36.80 -13.55 13.24
CA GLY A 185 35.99 -13.37 14.46
C GLY A 185 36.54 -12.34 15.47
N SER A 186 37.85 -12.09 15.48
CA SER A 186 38.50 -11.22 16.48
C SER A 186 38.97 -9.86 15.96
N PHE A 187 39.25 -9.73 14.66
CA PHE A 187 39.73 -8.46 14.10
C PHE A 187 38.56 -7.63 13.56
N GLY A 188 38.48 -6.35 13.98
CA GLY A 188 37.41 -5.42 13.61
C GLY A 188 36.47 -5.07 14.77
N PRO A 189 35.31 -4.44 14.50
CA PRO A 189 34.73 -4.22 13.18
C PRO A 189 35.44 -3.10 12.39
N PHE A 190 35.75 -3.37 11.13
CA PHE A 190 36.11 -2.35 10.14
C PHE A 190 34.83 -1.83 9.50
N THR A 191 34.71 -0.53 9.31
CA THR A 191 33.46 0.08 8.85
C THR A 191 33.58 0.62 7.44
N SER A 192 32.64 0.24 6.57
CA SER A 192 32.32 0.97 5.36
C SER A 192 31.13 1.88 5.64
N ALA A 193 31.35 3.19 5.58
CA ALA A 193 30.42 4.17 6.15
C ALA A 193 29.14 4.38 5.30
N THR A 194 29.27 4.28 3.99
CA THR A 194 28.17 4.46 3.04
C THR A 194 28.31 3.40 1.95
N VAL A 195 27.42 2.42 1.98
CA VAL A 195 27.27 1.40 0.95
C VAL A 195 25.80 1.18 0.66
N ASP A 196 25.50 0.89 -0.61
CA ASP A 196 24.15 0.60 -1.06
C ASP A 196 23.97 -0.89 -1.30
N TYR A 197 22.90 -1.45 -0.75
CA TYR A 197 22.46 -2.82 -0.98
C TYR A 197 21.14 -2.76 -1.75
N ASN A 198 21.08 -3.39 -2.91
CA ASN A 198 19.84 -3.44 -3.71
C ASN A 198 19.19 -4.82 -3.58
N ILE A 199 17.92 -4.84 -3.17
CA ILE A 199 17.14 -6.04 -2.97
C ILE A 199 15.99 -6.07 -3.97
N ALA A 200 15.87 -7.17 -4.70
CA ALA A 200 14.78 -7.41 -5.64
C ALA A 200 14.02 -8.68 -5.28
N ALA A 201 12.68 -8.63 -5.30
CA ALA A 201 11.84 -9.82 -5.18
C ALA A 201 11.75 -10.57 -6.51
N ASN A 202 11.77 -11.90 -6.43
CA ASN A 202 11.54 -12.81 -7.52
C ASN A 202 10.08 -13.29 -7.52
N GLU A 203 9.58 -13.76 -8.66
CA GLU A 203 8.22 -14.29 -8.80
C GLU A 203 7.95 -15.54 -7.95
N ASP A 204 9.01 -16.30 -7.63
CA ASP A 204 8.94 -17.52 -6.82
C ASP A 204 8.89 -17.27 -5.30
N GLY A 205 8.82 -16.00 -4.88
CA GLY A 205 8.78 -15.62 -3.47
C GLY A 205 10.15 -15.51 -2.79
N THR A 206 11.25 -15.68 -3.54
CA THR A 206 12.62 -15.44 -3.04
C THR A 206 13.09 -14.01 -3.34
N ILE A 207 14.23 -13.61 -2.78
CA ILE A 207 14.87 -12.32 -3.10
C ILE A 207 16.28 -12.49 -3.65
N ASN A 208 16.73 -11.51 -4.44
CA ASN A 208 18.13 -11.34 -4.82
C ASN A 208 18.71 -10.13 -4.08
N VAL A 209 19.95 -10.23 -3.62
CA VAL A 209 20.69 -9.16 -2.95
C VAL A 209 21.93 -8.82 -3.77
N ILE A 210 22.02 -7.57 -4.21
CA ILE A 210 23.20 -7.01 -4.85
C ILE A 210 23.93 -6.18 -3.81
N VAL A 211 25.13 -6.63 -3.44
CA VAL A 211 26.02 -5.92 -2.52
C VAL A 211 26.93 -5.04 -3.36
N SER A 212 26.86 -3.72 -3.18
CA SER A 212 27.74 -2.77 -3.88
C SER A 212 29.17 -2.83 -3.34
N GLU A 213 30.09 -2.15 -4.03
CA GLU A 213 31.48 -2.01 -3.59
C GLU A 213 31.57 -1.48 -2.16
N GLU A 214 32.37 -2.14 -1.34
CA GLU A 214 32.62 -1.79 0.06
C GLU A 214 34.08 -1.38 0.24
N LYS A 215 34.29 -0.28 0.98
CA LYS A 215 35.62 0.25 1.29
C LYS A 215 35.86 0.26 2.78
N TYR A 216 36.97 -0.35 3.19
CA TYR A 216 37.42 -0.45 4.58
C TYR A 216 38.83 0.11 4.69
N THR A 217 39.10 0.87 5.76
CA THR A 217 40.42 1.42 6.05
C THR A 217 41.05 0.71 7.23
N GLY A 218 42.37 0.54 7.21
CA GLY A 218 43.14 0.00 8.34
C GLY A 218 42.81 -1.44 8.73
N VAL A 219 42.37 -2.27 7.78
CA VAL A 219 42.14 -3.70 7.99
C VAL A 219 43.45 -4.37 8.39
N THR A 220 43.48 -5.06 9.53
CA THR A 220 44.70 -5.70 10.06
C THR A 220 45.34 -6.59 9.00
N MET A 221 46.66 -6.44 8.79
CA MET A 221 47.48 -7.10 7.74
C MET A 221 47.17 -6.73 6.28
N MET A 222 45.94 -6.33 5.95
CA MET A 222 45.50 -6.00 4.59
C MET A 222 45.59 -4.49 4.25
N GLY A 223 45.65 -3.61 5.24
CA GLY A 223 45.64 -2.17 5.00
C GLY A 223 44.25 -1.68 4.56
N ASN A 224 44.20 -0.83 3.54
CA ASN A 224 42.94 -0.41 2.93
C ASN A 224 42.42 -1.53 2.05
N LEU A 225 41.19 -1.97 2.29
CA LEU A 225 40.57 -3.12 1.63
C LEU A 225 39.31 -2.67 0.90
N THR A 226 39.22 -3.01 -0.38
CA THR A 226 38.03 -2.86 -1.21
C THR A 226 37.48 -4.24 -1.57
N LEU A 227 36.19 -4.46 -1.31
CA LEU A 227 35.45 -5.62 -1.81
C LEU A 227 34.54 -5.13 -2.94
N GLY A 228 34.72 -5.71 -4.13
CA GLY A 228 33.90 -5.39 -5.30
C GLY A 228 32.47 -5.88 -5.17
N THR A 229 31.62 -5.41 -6.08
CA THR A 229 30.21 -5.79 -6.16
C THR A 229 30.02 -7.29 -6.40
N TYR A 230 29.05 -7.89 -5.72
CA TYR A 230 28.61 -9.28 -5.98
C TYR A 230 27.10 -9.42 -5.75
N THR A 231 26.53 -10.53 -6.22
CA THR A 231 25.09 -10.80 -6.11
C THR A 231 24.86 -12.18 -5.53
N VAL A 232 24.03 -12.26 -4.50
CA VAL A 232 23.50 -13.53 -3.97
C VAL A 232 22.04 -13.63 -4.39
N LYS A 233 21.69 -14.70 -5.11
CA LYS A 233 20.35 -14.90 -5.65
C LYS A 233 19.54 -15.89 -4.81
N ASN A 234 18.23 -15.78 -4.91
CA ASN A 234 17.25 -16.75 -4.42
C ASN A 234 17.29 -16.99 -2.91
N LEU A 235 17.43 -15.95 -2.09
CA LEU A 235 17.24 -16.07 -0.65
C LEU A 235 15.77 -16.39 -0.37
N ALA A 236 15.53 -17.52 0.28
CA ALA A 236 14.18 -17.99 0.59
C ALA A 236 13.71 -17.40 1.93
N TYR A 237 12.42 -17.11 2.03
CA TYR A 237 11.83 -16.66 3.29
C TYR A 237 11.72 -17.83 4.28
N ASP A 238 12.22 -17.62 5.49
CA ASP A 238 12.10 -18.52 6.62
C ASP A 238 11.09 -17.92 7.62
N GLU A 239 9.95 -18.58 7.75
CA GLU A 239 8.88 -18.12 8.64
C GLU A 239 9.26 -18.18 10.12
N ALA A 240 10.12 -19.11 10.54
CA ALA A 240 10.50 -19.28 11.94
C ALA A 240 11.38 -18.14 12.44
N THR A 241 12.23 -17.60 11.56
CA THR A 241 13.16 -16.51 11.87
C THR A 241 12.72 -15.17 11.29
N HIS A 242 11.61 -15.13 10.55
CA HIS A 242 11.11 -13.97 9.81
C HIS A 242 12.20 -13.29 8.96
N SER A 243 13.03 -14.09 8.30
CA SER A 243 14.20 -13.61 7.55
C SER A 243 14.32 -14.29 6.19
N PHE A 244 15.03 -13.65 5.26
CA PHE A 244 15.40 -14.27 3.99
C PHE A 244 16.80 -14.87 4.11
N VAL A 245 16.93 -16.16 3.83
CA VAL A 245 18.14 -16.93 4.12
C VAL A 245 18.64 -17.63 2.86
N ARG A 246 19.95 -17.60 2.65
CA ARG A 246 20.63 -18.39 1.62
C ARG A 246 21.99 -18.88 2.08
N ASP A 247 22.20 -20.19 2.02
CA ASP A 247 23.54 -20.76 1.90
C ASP A 247 23.93 -20.73 0.42
N TYR A 248 24.97 -20.00 0.08
CA TYR A 248 25.46 -19.83 -1.29
C TYR A 248 26.88 -20.39 -1.47
N SER A 249 27.31 -21.26 -0.55
CA SER A 249 28.65 -21.87 -0.53
C SER A 249 29.03 -22.59 -1.83
N ASN A 250 28.02 -23.07 -2.58
CA ASN A 250 28.20 -23.88 -3.78
C ASN A 250 27.79 -23.14 -5.07
N ASP A 251 27.49 -21.85 -4.98
CA ASP A 251 26.91 -21.09 -6.10
C ASP A 251 27.98 -20.62 -7.10
N GLY A 252 29.27 -20.84 -6.79
CA GLY A 252 30.39 -20.45 -7.66
C GLY A 252 30.57 -18.93 -7.79
N ILE A 253 29.91 -18.14 -6.93
CA ILE A 253 30.01 -16.68 -6.89
C ILE A 253 31.46 -16.31 -6.54
N LYS A 254 31.94 -15.20 -7.10
CA LYS A 254 33.24 -14.61 -6.78
C LYS A 254 33.07 -13.16 -6.32
N VAL A 255 33.98 -12.70 -5.49
CA VAL A 255 34.12 -11.30 -5.11
C VAL A 255 35.55 -10.84 -5.41
N HIS A 256 35.66 -9.66 -6.00
CA HIS A 256 36.96 -9.05 -6.28
C HIS A 256 37.48 -8.38 -5.02
N LEU A 257 38.68 -8.74 -4.56
CA LEU A 257 39.32 -8.11 -3.39
C LEU A 257 40.57 -7.35 -3.85
N LYS A 258 40.64 -6.08 -3.46
CA LYS A 258 41.80 -5.23 -3.65
C LYS A 258 42.30 -4.67 -2.33
N SER A 259 43.58 -4.77 -2.04
CA SER A 259 44.21 -4.25 -0.83
C SER A 259 45.42 -3.37 -1.10
N GLU A 260 45.55 -2.27 -0.34
CA GLU A 260 46.63 -1.28 -0.47
C GLU A 260 47.18 -0.87 0.91
N GLY A 261 48.50 -0.73 1.03
CA GLY A 261 49.15 -0.26 2.27
C GLY A 261 49.23 -1.29 3.41
N GLY A 262 48.83 -2.54 3.17
CA GLY A 262 49.02 -3.67 4.09
C GLY A 262 50.29 -4.48 3.82
N MET A 263 50.55 -5.47 4.67
CA MET A 263 51.62 -6.46 4.46
C MET A 263 51.28 -7.46 3.34
N MET A 264 50.00 -7.56 3.00
CA MET A 264 49.45 -8.44 1.97
C MET A 264 48.85 -7.58 0.85
N ALA A 265 49.49 -7.57 -0.31
CA ALA A 265 48.92 -6.99 -1.52
C ALA A 265 48.04 -8.05 -2.21
N VAL A 266 46.78 -7.70 -2.43
CA VAL A 266 45.78 -8.54 -3.08
C VAL A 266 45.08 -7.68 -4.12
N ASP A 267 44.90 -8.23 -5.32
CA ASP A 267 44.10 -7.63 -6.40
C ASP A 267 43.66 -8.78 -7.32
N LYS A 268 42.60 -9.49 -6.91
CA LYS A 268 42.07 -10.64 -7.65
C LYS A 268 40.68 -11.07 -7.17
N ASP A 269 40.05 -11.91 -7.98
CA ASP A 269 38.78 -12.55 -7.66
C ASP A 269 38.96 -13.77 -6.76
N TYR A 270 38.12 -13.86 -5.74
CA TYR A 270 38.05 -14.99 -4.83
C TYR A 270 36.69 -15.67 -4.90
N PRO A 271 36.63 -16.98 -5.17
CA PRO A 271 35.41 -17.76 -5.01
C PRO A 271 34.98 -17.80 -3.55
N PHE A 272 33.68 -17.60 -3.31
CA PHE A 272 33.07 -17.99 -2.05
C PHE A 272 33.12 -19.52 -1.91
N GLN A 273 33.20 -20.00 -0.67
CA GLN A 273 33.21 -21.42 -0.33
C GLN A 273 32.39 -21.68 0.94
N ALA A 274 32.26 -22.94 1.36
CA ALA A 274 31.72 -23.26 2.69
C ALA A 274 32.47 -22.45 3.76
N THR A 275 31.81 -21.75 4.67
CA THR A 275 30.41 -21.78 5.14
C THR A 275 29.64 -20.49 4.78
N SER A 276 29.56 -20.14 3.49
CA SER A 276 29.03 -18.84 3.05
C SER A 276 27.50 -18.77 3.09
N LYS A 277 26.97 -17.94 3.99
CA LYS A 277 25.54 -17.79 4.28
C LYS A 277 25.17 -16.33 4.48
N MET A 278 24.12 -15.91 3.79
CA MET A 278 23.49 -14.59 3.91
C MET A 278 22.13 -14.70 4.59
N VAL A 279 21.84 -13.76 5.47
CA VAL A 279 20.55 -13.60 6.15
C VAL A 279 20.15 -12.12 6.06
N VAL A 280 18.94 -11.87 5.58
CA VAL A 280 18.35 -10.53 5.50
C VAL A 280 17.12 -10.47 6.39
N THR A 281 17.09 -9.53 7.32
CA THR A 281 15.96 -9.30 8.21
C THR A 281 15.42 -7.88 7.99
N LEU A 282 14.12 -7.76 7.83
CA LEU A 282 13.42 -6.47 7.82
C LEU A 282 13.14 -6.05 9.26
N GLY A 283 13.66 -4.89 9.66
CA GLY A 283 13.43 -4.30 10.97
C GLY A 283 12.19 -3.41 11.02
N GLU A 284 11.87 -2.91 12.22
CA GLU A 284 10.84 -1.90 12.42
C GLU A 284 11.24 -0.60 11.69
N ASN A 285 10.28 0.08 11.07
CA ASN A 285 10.46 1.33 10.29
C ASN A 285 11.13 1.17 8.91
N GLY A 286 11.16 -0.03 8.33
CA GLY A 286 11.63 -0.24 6.96
C GLY A 286 13.15 -0.23 6.80
N ALA A 287 13.90 -0.28 7.91
CA ALA A 287 15.33 -0.57 7.90
C ALA A 287 15.57 -2.07 7.69
N ILE A 288 16.74 -2.44 7.18
CA ILE A 288 17.16 -3.84 7.05
C ILE A 288 18.45 -4.09 7.81
N THR A 289 18.62 -5.34 8.21
CA THR A 289 19.91 -5.90 8.63
C THR A 289 20.28 -7.04 7.70
N VAL A 290 21.48 -6.98 7.11
CA VAL A 290 22.04 -8.08 6.32
C VAL A 290 23.25 -8.64 7.05
N THR A 291 23.15 -9.87 7.51
CA THR A 291 24.29 -10.62 8.05
C THR A 291 24.82 -11.53 6.97
N ASN A 292 26.11 -11.38 6.65
CA ASN A 292 26.79 -12.24 5.70
C ASN A 292 28.03 -12.86 6.37
N ASN A 293 27.95 -14.15 6.66
CA ASN A 293 29.10 -14.94 7.14
C ASN A 293 29.65 -15.71 5.96
N TYR A 294 30.93 -15.55 5.64
CA TYR A 294 31.50 -16.16 4.45
C TYR A 294 32.97 -16.50 4.56
N SER A 295 33.41 -17.39 3.68
CA SER A 295 34.80 -17.78 3.55
C SER A 295 35.19 -17.73 2.09
N LEU A 296 36.42 -17.31 1.82
CA LEU A 296 36.95 -17.14 0.48
C LEU A 296 38.04 -18.19 0.22
N LYS A 297 37.97 -18.84 -0.95
CA LYS A 297 38.91 -19.91 -1.30
C LYS A 297 40.36 -19.42 -1.30
N GLY A 298 41.20 -20.04 -0.49
CA GLY A 298 42.60 -19.67 -0.32
C GLY A 298 42.84 -18.54 0.69
N MET A 299 41.81 -18.06 1.40
CA MET A 299 41.97 -17.22 2.59
C MET A 299 41.90 -18.06 3.87
N PRO A 300 42.82 -17.86 4.82
CA PRO A 300 42.91 -18.70 6.02
C PRO A 300 41.87 -18.37 7.10
N LEU A 301 41.33 -17.15 7.10
CA LEU A 301 40.38 -16.68 8.11
C LEU A 301 39.02 -16.39 7.48
N PRO A 302 37.91 -16.78 8.14
CA PRO A 302 36.55 -16.44 7.70
C PRO A 302 36.25 -14.94 7.90
N LEU A 303 35.24 -14.47 7.19
CA LEU A 303 34.75 -13.10 7.23
C LEU A 303 33.30 -13.07 7.71
N SER A 304 32.95 -12.05 8.48
CA SER A 304 31.58 -11.76 8.92
C SER A 304 31.29 -10.30 8.67
N ALA A 305 30.27 -10.02 7.87
CA ALA A 305 29.79 -8.68 7.59
C ALA A 305 28.39 -8.48 8.16
N VAL A 306 28.13 -7.33 8.77
CA VAL A 306 26.81 -6.91 9.22
C VAL A 306 26.52 -5.54 8.66
N PHE A 307 25.59 -5.50 7.71
CA PHE A 307 25.07 -4.27 7.12
C PHE A 307 23.78 -3.85 7.82
N THR A 308 23.68 -2.57 8.14
CA THR A 308 22.44 -1.94 8.59
C THR A 308 22.17 -0.72 7.72
N GLY A 309 20.99 -0.66 7.10
CA GLY A 309 20.63 0.43 6.20
C GLY A 309 19.13 0.68 6.16
N SER A 310 18.77 1.84 5.64
CA SER A 310 17.38 2.26 5.43
C SER A 310 17.16 2.52 3.94
N VAL A 311 15.91 2.45 3.50
CA VAL A 311 15.54 2.75 2.11
C VAL A 311 16.12 4.11 1.72
N SER A 312 16.93 4.12 0.66
CA SER A 312 17.46 5.35 0.08
C SER A 312 16.29 6.14 -0.50
N LYS A 313 16.09 7.36 0.00
CA LYS A 313 15.10 8.30 -0.54
C LYS A 313 15.56 8.89 -1.87
#